data_AF-A0A0K2SGM9-F1
#
_entry.id   AF-A0A0K2SGM9-F1
#
_cell.length_a   1.000
_cell.length_b   1.000
_cell.length_c   1.000
_cell.angle_alpha   90.00
_cell.angle_beta   90.00
_cell.angle_gamma   90.00
#
_symmetry.space_group_name_H-M   'P 1'
#
loop_
_entity.id
_entity.type
_entity.pdbx_description
1 polymer ?
#
loop_
_entity_poly.entity_id
_entity_poly.type
_entity_poly.pdbx_seq_one_letter_code
_entity_poly.pdbx_strand_id
1 'polypeptide(L)' 'MIWLSRGGEDALENLVLLSPNHHRSVHAVDAAFDYRGPSFLFPNGVSEEVRINRPLPALL' A
#
# COMPACT_ATOMS: atom_id res chain seq x y z
N MET A 1 5.69 -3.95 3.61
CA MET A 1 6.21 -2.60 3.79
C MET A 1 6.63 -2.50 5.24
N ILE A 2 7.79 -1.92 5.55
CA ILE A 2 8.23 -1.60 6.91
C ILE A 2 8.43 -0.08 6.96
N TRP A 3 7.86 0.56 7.97
CA TRP A 3 8.00 2.01 8.16
C TRP A 3 9.48 2.40 8.35
N LEU A 4 9.89 3.53 7.75
CA LEU A 4 11.26 4.05 7.91
C LEU A 4 11.62 4.28 9.39
N SER A 5 10.66 4.80 10.19
CA SER A 5 10.83 5.00 11.63
C SER A 5 10.99 3.72 12.45
N ARG A 6 10.79 2.56 11.82
CA ARG A 6 10.89 1.22 12.43
C ARG A 6 11.98 0.38 11.76
N GLY A 7 12.93 1.02 11.07
CA GLY A 7 14.06 0.37 10.43
C GLY A 7 13.78 -0.18 9.03
N GLY A 8 12.68 0.24 8.39
CA GLY A 8 12.46 -0.04 6.97
C GLY A 8 13.46 0.70 6.09
N GLU A 9 13.85 0.08 4.98
CA GLU A 9 14.77 0.67 4.01
C GLU A 9 14.05 1.68 3.08
N ASP A 10 14.73 2.75 2.70
CA ASP A 10 14.27 3.68 1.67
C ASP A 10 14.62 3.14 0.27
N ALA A 11 13.93 2.06 -0.11
CA ALA A 11 14.13 1.32 -1.36
C ALA A 11 12.79 1.14 -2.08
N LEU A 12 12.80 1.04 -3.42
CA LEU A 12 11.58 0.96 -4.23
C LEU A 12 10.68 -0.21 -3.81
N GLU A 13 11.27 -1.33 -3.37
CA GLU A 13 10.59 -2.54 -2.90
C GLU A 13 9.84 -2.32 -1.58
N ASN A 14 10.17 -1.25 -0.86
CA ASN A 14 9.51 -0.82 0.37
C ASN A 14 8.58 0.40 0.17
N LEU A 15 8.43 0.88 -1.07
CA LEU A 15 7.54 1.98 -1.41
C LEU A 15 6.22 1.46 -2.02
N VAL A 16 5.14 2.19 -1.76
CA VAL A 16 3.81 1.93 -2.34
C VAL A 16 3.11 3.24 -2.65
N LEU A 17 2.51 3.33 -3.84
CA LEU A 17 1.74 4.49 -4.25
C LEU A 17 0.28 4.32 -3.86
N LEU A 18 -0.24 5.26 -3.07
CA LEU A 18 -1.61 5.24 -2.57
C LEU A 18 -2.34 6.55 -2.87
N SER A 19 -3.67 6.48 -3.01
CA SER A 19 -4.49 7.70 -3.02
C SER A 19 -4.47 8.37 -1.64
N PRO A 20 -4.70 9.69 -1.53
CA PRO A 20 -4.72 10.37 -0.24
C PRO A 20 -5.66 9.76 0.80
N ASN A 21 -6.83 9.29 0.35
CA ASN A 21 -7.81 8.65 1.22
C ASN A 21 -7.30 7.30 1.75
N HIS A 22 -6.75 6.46 0.88
CA HIS A 22 -6.27 5.14 1.28
C HIS A 22 -4.99 5.23 2.12
N HIS A 23 -4.09 6.18 1.80
CA HIS A 23 -2.94 6.51 2.62
C HIS A 23 -3.34 6.84 4.07
N ARG A 24 -4.36 7.69 4.26
CA ARG A 24 -4.88 8.01 5.60
C ARG A 24 -5.39 6.76 6.33
N SER A 25 -6.12 5.89 5.64
CA SER A 25 -6.66 4.66 6.25
C SER A 25 -5.56 3.71 6.72
N VAL A 26 -4.54 3.46 5.90
CA VAL A 26 -3.39 2.61 6.25
C VAL A 26 -2.66 3.14 7.47
N HIS A 27 -2.38 4.45 7.49
CA HIS A 27 -1.71 5.11 8.62
C HIS A 27 -2.53 5.09 9.90
N ALA A 28 -3.84 5.29 9.82
CA ALA A 28 -4.70 5.41 11.00
C ALA A 28 -4.75 4.13 11.85
N VAL A 29 -4.54 2.96 11.22
CA VAL A 29 -4.65 1.67 11.89
C VAL A 29 -3.38 0.82 11.80
N ASP A 30 -2.28 1.38 11.31
CA ASP A 30 -1.01 0.67 11.12
C ASP A 30 -1.18 -0.63 10.32
N ALA A 31 -1.95 -0.57 9.21
CA ALA A 31 -2.30 -1.75 8.43
C ALA A 31 -1.05 -2.47 7.90
N ALA A 32 -0.98 -3.78 8.12
CA ALA A 32 0.14 -4.60 7.66
C ALA A 32 0.05 -4.82 6.15
N PHE A 33 1.21 -4.85 5.48
CA PHE A 33 1.27 -5.14 4.04
C PHE A 33 1.74 -6.57 3.81
N ASP A 34 0.91 -7.39 3.15
CA ASP A 34 1.26 -8.73 2.70
C ASP A 34 1.98 -8.66 1.34
N TYR A 35 3.21 -9.16 1.29
CA TYR A 35 4.00 -9.21 0.06
C TYR A 35 3.70 -10.44 -0.81
N ARG A 36 3.03 -11.47 -0.27
CA ARG A 36 2.73 -12.70 -1.03
C ARG A 36 1.59 -12.48 -2.01
N GLY A 37 0.60 -11.70 -1.60
CA GLY A 37 -0.40 -11.09 -2.46
C GLY A 37 -0.48 -9.62 -2.08
N PRO A 38 -0.03 -8.67 -2.92
CA PRO A 38 0.19 -7.27 -2.54
C PRO A 38 -1.10 -6.66 -2.02
N SER A 39 -1.28 -6.65 -0.70
CA SER A 39 -2.52 -6.20 -0.06
C SER A 39 -2.27 -5.62 1.32
N PHE A 40 -3.16 -4.73 1.75
CA PHE A 40 -3.22 -4.25 3.13
C PHE A 40 -4.20 -5.08 3.93
N LEU A 41 -3.71 -5.67 5.04
CA LEU A 41 -4.53 -6.35 6.02
C LEU A 41 -4.92 -5.37 7.13
N PHE A 42 -6.22 -5.06 7.18
CA PHE A 42 -6.79 -4.18 8.20
C PHE A 42 -7.16 -4.97 9.46
N PRO A 43 -7.16 -4.34 10.66
CA PRO A 43 -7.47 -5.04 11.92
C PRO A 43 -8.85 -5.69 12.00
N ASN A 44 -9.79 -5.27 11.15
CA ASN A 44 -11.13 -5.86 11.03
C ASN A 44 -11.14 -7.16 10.17
N GLY A 45 -9.99 -7.62 9.69
CA GLY A 45 -9.86 -8.81 8.85
C GLY A 45 -10.11 -8.56 7.36
N VAL A 46 -10.42 -7.33 6.95
CA VAL A 46 -10.53 -6.99 5.53
C VAL A 46 -9.13 -6.90 4.92
N SER A 47 -8.97 -7.50 3.74
CA SER A 47 -7.77 -7.42 2.92
C SER A 47 -8.08 -6.62 1.66
N GLU A 48 -7.36 -5.52 1.45
CA GLU A 48 -7.51 -4.68 0.25
C GLU A 48 -6.28 -4.82 -0.65
N GLU A 49 -6.49 -5.32 -1.86
CA GLU A 49 -5.41 -5.56 -2.83
C GLU A 49 -4.90 -4.25 -3.43
N VAL A 50 -3.58 -4.07 -3.42
CA VAL A 50 -2.90 -2.99 -4.15
C VAL A 50 -2.75 -3.42 -5.60
N ARG A 51 -3.63 -2.88 -6.43
CA ARG A 51 -3.59 -3.09 -7.88
C ARG A 51 -2.86 -1.94 -8.55
N ILE A 52 -1.98 -2.27 -9.49
CA ILE A 52 -1.47 -1.28 -10.43
C ILE A 52 -2.66 -0.77 -11.23
N ASN A 53 -3.05 0.47 -10.99
CA ASN A 53 -4.01 1.14 -11.85
C ASN A 53 -3.37 1.25 -13.23
N ARG A 54 -3.92 0.53 -14.22
CA ARG A 54 -3.58 0.72 -15.64
C ARG A 54 -4.59 1.71 -16.20
N PRO A 55 -4.34 3.04 -16.11
CA PRO A 55 -5.18 3.97 -16.85
C PRO A 55 -5.11 3.58 -18.33
N LEU A 56 -6.26 3.60 -19.01
CA LEU A 56 -6.30 3.45 -20.45
C LEU A 56 -5.28 4.42 -21.08
N PRO A 57 -4.49 3.99 -22.08
CA PRO A 57 -3.58 4.92 -22.76
C PRO A 57 -4.41 6.09 -23.24
N ALA A 58 -3.93 7.32 -23.00
CA ALA A 58 -4.57 8.51 -23.53
C ALA A 58 -4.71 8.29 -25.04
N LEU A 59 -5.94 8.30 -25.55
CA LEU A 59 -6.20 8.27 -26.98
C LEU A 59 -5.57 9.55 -27.56
N LEU A 60 -4.45 9.37 -28.27
CA LEU A 60 -3.85 10.39 -29.13
C LEU A 60 -4.65 10.54 -30.42
#